data_AF-A0AAE9ZX46-F1
#
_entry.id   AF-A0AAE9ZX46-F1
#
_cell.length_a   1.000
_cell.length_b   1.000
_cell.length_c   1.000
_cell.angle_alpha   90.00
_cell.angle_beta   90.00
_cell.angle_gamma   90.00
#
_symmetry.space_group_name_H-M   'P 1'
#
loop_
_entity.id
_entity.type
_entity.pdbx_description
1 polymer ?
#
loop_
_entity_poly.entity_id
_entity_poly.type
_entity_poly.pdbx_seq_one_letter_code
_entity_poly.pdbx_strand_id
1 'polypeptide(L)'
;MPLFRTFATYTATLSLAASLGFAAIEFETVHTSPGGASLRAVTATEGRLVAVGTSGRILTSTDAVSWTETASPTATTLHGVTYGLGTFIAVGEAGTILASVDGSVWDLRTSPVSTRALRAIAFANGRFIAVGDEGAMLSSTDGQTWALVELNESRTFRHVAASDGFWPFIALGDDGLLLHSLDGHNWSRPSVYDTETRDYVTLVEFGDPLGYYYLTRQGNGTLEQGVEYRRRDGTAFTTNRSGALNYLFVGEINGAVSTLGGGLAFGVDGSLFHQSANGGLRSWRITDSSTSADLYGAVEHEGRAIIVGDDATIVRSRPLRSGRLINLSTRGVVEGDTHSLVAGFVISGEHNQTCLIRAIGPGLAQFDVSDVLTKPRLELYNRDGQSVAANEGWDSDPVTTTAIVSAADSVGAFALEAGSADAAILIELPPGIYTARVSSANPVSTGLALVEVYHRASNDDNASALVNLSTRGIVRAGENNQMIAGFSIGGDSTRRVLIRAVGPTLAAFGLSGTLQEPEASVTADGFLFNSPGGEWTRPNGSSDEIRAAAVRAGAFPLREDSQDVAWVTELRPGEWTVLVRSEFSGEGVALVEIYDITE
;
A
#
# COMPACT_ATOMS: atom_id res chain seq x y z
N MET A 1 21.50 -31.35 -25.01
CA MET A 1 20.07 -31.57 -25.32
C MET A 1 19.28 -30.79 -24.29
N PRO A 2 18.65 -29.66 -24.61
CA PRO A 2 17.96 -28.88 -23.61
C PRO A 2 16.61 -29.54 -23.29
N LEU A 3 16.43 -29.82 -22.00
CA LEU A 3 15.23 -30.37 -21.41
C LEU A 3 14.16 -29.28 -21.36
N PHE A 4 13.09 -29.46 -22.13
CA PHE A 4 11.78 -28.85 -21.90
C PHE A 4 11.26 -29.28 -20.51
N ARG A 5 11.55 -28.50 -19.49
CA ARG A 5 10.85 -28.40 -18.19
C ARG A 5 11.02 -26.92 -17.82
N THR A 6 10.02 -26.05 -17.75
CA THR A 6 8.93 -26.05 -16.78
C THR A 6 7.94 -24.94 -17.18
N PHE A 7 6.97 -25.20 -18.05
CA PHE A 7 5.86 -24.26 -18.33
C PHE A 7 4.49 -24.82 -17.92
N ALA A 8 4.35 -26.15 -17.81
CA ALA A 8 3.07 -26.80 -17.55
C ALA A 8 2.61 -26.77 -16.07
N THR A 9 3.44 -26.29 -15.15
CA THR A 9 3.11 -26.30 -13.70
C THR A 9 2.68 -24.93 -13.16
N TYR A 10 2.88 -23.84 -13.92
CA TYR A 10 2.52 -22.48 -13.47
C TYR A 10 1.11 -22.03 -13.88
N THR A 11 0.54 -22.61 -14.94
CA THR A 11 -0.87 -22.33 -15.32
C THR A 11 -1.89 -22.90 -14.34
N ALA A 12 -1.51 -23.92 -13.55
CA ALA A 12 -2.39 -24.53 -12.54
C ALA A 12 -2.47 -23.73 -11.21
N THR A 13 -1.47 -22.91 -10.89
CA THR A 13 -1.50 -22.01 -9.71
C THR A 13 -2.15 -20.66 -10.02
N LEU A 14 -2.11 -20.20 -11.27
CA LEU A 14 -2.88 -19.03 -11.71
C LEU A 14 -4.40 -19.23 -11.58
N SER A 15 -4.92 -20.46 -11.75
CA SER A 15 -6.36 -20.72 -11.63
C SER A 15 -6.88 -20.71 -10.18
N LEU A 16 -6.00 -20.81 -9.17
CA LEU A 16 -6.38 -20.68 -7.76
C LEU A 16 -6.25 -19.23 -7.25
N ALA A 17 -5.38 -18.42 -7.85
CA ALA A 17 -5.27 -17.00 -7.54
C ALA A 17 -6.41 -16.19 -8.18
N ALA A 18 -6.85 -16.57 -9.38
CA ALA A 18 -7.99 -15.96 -10.07
C ALA A 18 -9.34 -16.19 -9.35
N SER A 19 -9.46 -17.22 -8.50
CA SER A 19 -10.69 -17.48 -7.74
C SER A 19 -10.84 -16.60 -6.49
N LEU A 20 -9.90 -15.68 -6.23
CA LEU A 20 -9.93 -14.77 -5.07
C LEU A 20 -10.27 -13.31 -5.43
N GLY A 21 -10.75 -13.02 -6.65
CA GLY A 21 -11.41 -11.74 -6.97
C GLY A 21 -10.56 -10.47 -6.83
N PHE A 22 -9.23 -10.58 -6.87
CA PHE A 22 -8.34 -9.40 -6.76
C PHE A 22 -7.97 -8.84 -8.14
N ALA A 23 -7.99 -7.51 -8.29
CA ALA A 23 -7.36 -6.87 -9.43
C ALA A 23 -5.83 -6.87 -9.22
N ALA A 24 -5.12 -7.79 -9.86
CA ALA A 24 -3.66 -7.75 -9.91
C ALA A 24 -3.18 -6.44 -10.56
N ILE A 25 -1.98 -5.97 -10.21
CA ILE A 25 -1.35 -4.91 -10.99
C ILE A 25 -1.06 -5.48 -12.38
N GLU A 26 -1.67 -4.91 -13.40
CA GLU A 26 -1.46 -5.33 -14.78
C GLU A 26 -0.20 -4.67 -15.34
N PHE A 27 0.61 -5.49 -16.01
CA PHE A 27 1.82 -5.08 -16.70
C PHE A 27 1.72 -5.36 -18.20
N GLU A 28 2.35 -4.50 -18.99
CA GLU A 28 2.50 -4.68 -20.42
C GLU A 28 3.96 -4.52 -20.84
N THR A 29 4.37 -5.34 -21.80
CA THR A 29 5.71 -5.28 -22.40
C THR A 29 5.69 -4.33 -23.59
N VAL A 30 6.53 -3.30 -23.51
CA VAL A 30 6.82 -2.37 -24.58
C VAL A 30 8.10 -2.83 -25.27
N HIS A 31 7.98 -3.28 -26.52
CA HIS A 31 9.16 -3.60 -27.31
C HIS A 31 9.77 -2.34 -27.89
N THR A 32 10.96 -1.99 -27.40
CA THR A 32 11.87 -1.13 -28.16
C THR A 32 12.47 -1.97 -29.29
N SER A 33 12.81 -1.36 -30.44
CA SER A 33 13.11 -2.06 -31.71
C SER A 33 13.85 -3.41 -31.55
N PRO A 34 13.44 -4.51 -32.23
CA PRO A 34 14.04 -5.82 -32.06
C PRO A 34 15.54 -5.83 -32.38
N GLY A 35 16.39 -6.15 -31.38
CA GLY A 35 17.82 -6.36 -31.58
C GLY A 35 18.74 -5.89 -30.43
N GLY A 36 18.92 -6.72 -29.40
CA GLY A 36 20.25 -7.28 -29.08
C GLY A 36 21.08 -6.72 -27.91
N ALA A 37 20.65 -5.68 -27.21
CA ALA A 37 21.42 -5.16 -26.05
C ALA A 37 20.51 -4.97 -24.83
N SER A 38 20.82 -5.71 -23.77
CA SER A 38 20.16 -5.68 -22.47
C SER A 38 20.22 -4.29 -21.82
N LEU A 39 19.11 -3.86 -21.23
CA LEU A 39 19.06 -2.70 -20.37
C LEU A 39 19.36 -3.12 -18.94
N ARG A 40 20.18 -2.34 -18.23
CA ARG A 40 20.68 -2.66 -16.88
C ARG A 40 20.09 -1.76 -15.81
N ALA A 41 19.85 -0.49 -16.13
CA ALA A 41 19.27 0.46 -15.20
C ALA A 41 18.38 1.47 -15.92
N VAL A 42 17.43 2.04 -15.18
CA VAL A 42 16.54 3.10 -15.63
C VAL A 42 16.37 4.14 -14.52
N THR A 43 16.28 5.41 -14.88
CA THR A 43 15.96 6.50 -13.97
C THR A 43 14.97 7.47 -14.61
N ALA A 44 14.32 8.29 -13.79
CA ALA A 44 13.26 9.19 -14.21
C ALA A 44 13.43 10.59 -13.60
N THR A 45 12.87 11.56 -14.32
CA THR A 45 12.58 12.94 -13.86
C THR A 45 11.10 13.22 -14.11
N GLU A 46 10.59 14.40 -13.76
CA GLU A 46 9.18 14.76 -13.98
C GLU A 46 8.70 14.65 -15.44
N GLY A 47 9.59 14.66 -16.44
CA GLY A 47 9.18 14.57 -17.85
C GLY A 47 10.10 13.73 -18.73
N ARG A 48 11.02 12.96 -18.15
CA ARG A 48 11.96 12.16 -18.94
C ARG A 48 12.45 10.92 -18.21
N LEU A 49 12.46 9.82 -18.94
CA LEU A 49 13.08 8.54 -18.59
C LEU A 49 14.39 8.36 -19.35
N VAL A 50 15.37 7.76 -18.68
CA VAL A 50 16.65 7.36 -19.26
C VAL A 50 16.94 5.92 -18.85
N ALA A 51 17.12 5.02 -19.82
CA ALA A 51 17.56 3.65 -19.61
C ALA A 51 18.95 3.44 -20.22
N VAL A 52 19.83 2.73 -19.51
CA VAL A 52 21.19 2.43 -19.96
C VAL A 52 21.45 0.94 -19.96
N GLY A 53 22.40 0.47 -20.78
CA GLY A 53 22.60 -0.97 -20.94
C GLY A 53 23.94 -1.40 -21.53
N THR A 54 23.95 -2.63 -22.05
CA THR A 54 25.13 -3.23 -22.69
C THR A 54 25.51 -2.49 -23.97
N SER A 55 26.77 -2.62 -24.37
CA SER A 55 27.30 -1.97 -25.58
C SER A 55 27.18 -0.43 -25.58
N GLY A 56 27.15 0.19 -24.40
CA GLY A 56 27.00 1.64 -24.24
C GLY A 56 25.61 2.16 -24.59
N ARG A 57 24.59 1.29 -24.64
CA ARG A 57 23.24 1.68 -25.05
C ARG A 57 22.62 2.69 -24.09
N ILE A 58 22.00 3.72 -24.65
CA ILE A 58 21.22 4.74 -23.93
C ILE A 58 19.90 4.94 -24.67
N LEU A 59 18.77 4.75 -23.99
CA LEU A 59 17.43 5.02 -24.49
C LEU A 59 16.77 6.12 -23.65
N THR A 60 15.96 6.97 -24.29
CA THR A 60 15.15 7.96 -23.57
C THR A 60 13.69 7.93 -24.00
N SER A 61 12.81 8.34 -23.08
CA SER A 61 11.37 8.41 -23.30
C SER A 61 10.75 9.55 -22.48
N THR A 62 9.56 9.98 -22.87
CA THR A 62 8.72 10.95 -22.14
C THR A 62 7.37 10.37 -21.74
N ASP A 63 7.02 9.18 -22.21
CA ASP A 63 5.70 8.56 -22.04
C ASP A 63 5.78 7.08 -21.62
N ALA A 64 6.99 6.54 -21.46
CA ALA A 64 7.31 5.13 -21.25
C ALA A 64 6.78 4.16 -22.33
N VAL A 65 6.25 4.66 -23.45
CA VAL A 65 5.78 3.88 -24.60
C VAL A 65 6.80 3.96 -25.73
N SER A 66 7.19 5.19 -26.07
CA SER A 66 8.04 5.49 -27.20
C SER A 66 9.43 5.77 -26.68
N TRP A 67 10.38 4.90 -27.04
CA TRP A 67 11.77 5.01 -26.62
C TRP A 67 12.67 5.31 -27.81
N THR A 68 13.54 6.30 -27.64
CA THR A 68 14.48 6.75 -28.67
C THR A 68 15.90 6.47 -28.23
N GLU A 69 16.68 5.79 -29.07
CA GLU A 69 18.10 5.56 -28.84
C GLU A 69 18.91 6.84 -29.02
N THR A 70 19.84 7.06 -28.10
CA THR A 70 20.68 8.25 -28.02
C THR A 70 22.14 7.86 -28.19
N ALA A 71 22.92 8.71 -28.88
CA ALA A 71 24.34 8.46 -29.08
C ALA A 71 25.09 8.46 -27.75
N SER A 72 25.92 7.43 -27.54
CA SER A 72 26.78 7.28 -26.38
C SER A 72 28.24 7.52 -26.75
N PRO A 73 29.03 8.23 -25.93
CA PRO A 73 30.46 8.43 -26.16
C PRO A 73 31.29 7.18 -25.86
N THR A 74 30.68 6.08 -25.41
CA THR A 74 31.34 4.81 -25.12
C THR A 74 30.55 3.63 -25.68
N ALA A 75 31.25 2.52 -25.92
CA ALA A 75 30.66 1.22 -26.27
C ALA A 75 30.72 0.22 -25.09
N THR A 76 31.20 0.65 -23.92
CA THR A 76 31.27 -0.19 -22.73
C THR A 76 29.90 -0.34 -22.09
N THR A 77 29.64 -1.47 -21.41
CA THR A 77 28.39 -1.66 -20.67
C THR A 77 28.24 -0.59 -19.59
N LEU A 78 27.06 0.03 -19.55
CA LEU A 78 26.60 0.91 -18.49
C LEU A 78 25.72 0.09 -17.54
N HIS A 79 26.07 0.07 -16.26
CA HIS A 79 25.40 -0.76 -15.25
C HIS A 79 24.38 0.01 -14.42
N GLY A 80 24.64 1.30 -14.17
CA GLY A 80 23.79 2.14 -13.34
C GLY A 80 23.53 3.51 -13.96
N VAL A 81 22.36 4.08 -13.69
CA VAL A 81 22.03 5.47 -14.02
C VAL A 81 21.20 6.09 -12.89
N THR A 82 21.46 7.34 -12.56
CA THR A 82 20.68 8.11 -11.58
C THR A 82 20.53 9.56 -12.04
N TYR A 83 19.64 10.30 -11.39
CA TYR A 83 19.46 11.74 -11.60
C TYR A 83 19.59 12.47 -10.27
N GLY A 84 20.35 13.57 -10.27
CA GLY A 84 20.55 14.41 -9.10
C GLY A 84 21.17 15.74 -9.50
N LEU A 85 20.97 16.79 -8.71
CA LEU A 85 21.56 18.11 -8.97
C LEU A 85 21.34 18.63 -10.41
N GLY A 86 20.20 18.29 -11.03
CA GLY A 86 19.90 18.71 -12.40
C GLY A 86 20.61 17.90 -13.50
N THR A 87 21.26 16.78 -13.19
CA THR A 87 22.10 16.01 -14.12
C THR A 87 21.86 14.50 -13.99
N PHE A 88 21.71 13.82 -15.13
CA PHE A 88 21.79 12.37 -15.24
C PHE A 88 23.25 11.93 -15.18
N ILE A 89 23.55 10.91 -14.39
CA ILE A 89 24.86 10.26 -14.33
C ILE A 89 24.69 8.78 -14.63
N ALA A 90 25.45 8.27 -15.61
CA ALA A 90 25.55 6.84 -15.91
C ALA A 90 26.95 6.31 -15.57
N VAL A 91 27.02 5.12 -14.99
CA VAL A 91 28.28 4.47 -14.60
C VAL A 91 28.39 3.08 -15.20
N GLY A 92 29.61 2.60 -15.45
CA GLY A 92 29.79 1.31 -16.11
C GLY A 92 31.19 0.71 -16.03
N GLU A 93 31.45 -0.20 -16.98
CA GLU A 93 32.72 -0.90 -17.12
C GLU A 93 33.93 0.04 -17.28
N ALA A 94 35.11 -0.43 -16.88
CA ALA A 94 36.37 0.32 -16.93
C ALA A 94 36.31 1.72 -16.28
N GLY A 95 35.51 1.86 -15.22
CA GLY A 95 35.36 3.12 -14.50
C GLY A 95 34.65 4.22 -15.28
N THR A 96 33.87 3.85 -16.29
CA THR A 96 33.13 4.82 -17.12
C THR A 96 32.16 5.62 -16.27
N ILE A 97 32.20 6.95 -16.41
CA ILE A 97 31.22 7.88 -15.86
C ILE A 97 30.79 8.81 -16.98
N LEU A 98 29.49 8.82 -17.30
CA LEU A 98 28.89 9.74 -18.25
C LEU A 98 27.97 10.70 -17.51
N ALA A 99 27.88 11.94 -17.99
CA ALA A 99 26.92 12.91 -17.46
C ALA A 99 26.14 13.59 -18.58
N SER A 100 24.88 13.91 -18.30
CA SER A 100 24.01 14.63 -19.21
C SER A 100 23.01 15.49 -18.45
N VAL A 101 22.81 16.74 -18.86
CA VAL A 101 21.81 17.62 -18.24
C VAL A 101 20.41 17.34 -18.78
N ASP A 102 20.30 16.81 -19.99
CA ASP A 102 19.03 16.60 -20.66
C ASP A 102 18.72 15.11 -20.89
N GLY A 103 19.71 14.21 -20.91
CA GLY A 103 19.58 12.80 -21.27
C GLY A 103 19.80 12.51 -22.76
N SER A 104 19.97 13.55 -23.59
CA SER A 104 20.22 13.46 -25.04
C SER A 104 21.70 13.61 -25.40
N VAL A 105 22.45 14.45 -24.68
CA VAL A 105 23.87 14.70 -24.97
C VAL A 105 24.70 14.29 -23.77
N TRP A 106 25.62 13.34 -23.98
CA TRP A 106 26.40 12.71 -22.91
C TRP A 106 27.88 13.03 -23.04
N ASP A 107 28.46 13.57 -21.98
CA ASP A 107 29.90 13.80 -21.86
C ASP A 107 30.55 12.73 -20.99
N LEU A 108 31.75 12.30 -21.37
CA LEU A 108 32.60 11.45 -20.52
C LEU A 108 33.22 12.29 -19.39
N ARG A 109 33.13 11.80 -18.15
CA ARG A 109 33.78 12.38 -16.97
C ARG A 109 35.02 11.60 -16.58
N THR A 110 35.99 12.28 -15.98
CA THR A 110 37.21 11.65 -15.47
C THR A 110 36.90 10.89 -14.19
N SER A 111 37.16 9.58 -14.21
CA SER A 111 37.07 8.73 -13.03
C SER A 111 38.45 8.55 -12.37
N PRO A 112 38.55 8.58 -11.03
CA PRO A 112 39.78 8.22 -10.32
C PRO A 112 40.10 6.72 -10.38
N VAL A 113 39.17 5.88 -10.85
CA VAL A 113 39.40 4.45 -11.14
C VAL A 113 39.15 4.19 -12.62
N SER A 114 40.13 3.66 -13.35
CA SER A 114 40.05 3.50 -14.82
C SER A 114 40.01 2.05 -15.31
N THR A 115 40.06 1.08 -14.39
CA THR A 115 40.07 -0.36 -14.72
C THR A 115 39.00 -1.15 -13.98
N ARG A 116 38.43 -0.61 -12.91
CA ARG A 116 37.40 -1.25 -12.09
C ARG A 116 36.02 -0.91 -12.63
N ALA A 117 35.14 -1.88 -12.79
CA ALA A 117 33.78 -1.62 -13.19
C ALA A 117 33.02 -0.91 -12.05
N LEU A 118 32.26 0.12 -12.39
CA LEU A 118 31.27 0.71 -11.50
C LEU A 118 29.93 0.00 -11.77
N ARG A 119 29.38 -0.63 -10.73
CA ARG A 119 28.22 -1.54 -10.81
C ARG A 119 26.90 -0.84 -10.52
N ALA A 120 26.89 0.15 -9.63
CA ALA A 120 25.68 0.88 -9.27
C ALA A 120 25.99 2.32 -8.88
N ILE A 121 24.98 3.19 -8.95
CA ILE A 121 25.06 4.59 -8.56
C ILE A 121 23.75 5.03 -7.90
N ALA A 122 23.85 5.84 -6.85
CA ALA A 122 22.72 6.44 -6.16
C ALA A 122 22.97 7.93 -5.88
N PHE A 123 21.89 8.69 -5.69
CA PHE A 123 21.92 10.10 -5.32
C PHE A 123 20.98 10.37 -4.14
N ALA A 124 21.52 10.92 -3.05
CA ALA A 124 20.77 11.43 -1.91
C ALA A 124 21.52 12.60 -1.28
N ASN A 125 20.82 13.45 -0.54
CA ASN A 125 21.44 14.53 0.25
C ASN A 125 22.48 15.37 -0.50
N GLY A 126 22.23 15.66 -1.78
CA GLY A 126 23.12 16.48 -2.61
C GLY A 126 24.43 15.79 -3.03
N ARG A 127 24.51 14.46 -2.96
CA ARG A 127 25.72 13.69 -3.25
C ARG A 127 25.42 12.44 -4.07
N PHE A 128 26.24 12.21 -5.09
CA PHE A 128 26.31 10.96 -5.83
C PHE A 128 27.28 10.00 -5.17
N ILE A 129 26.90 8.72 -5.13
CA ILE A 129 27.75 7.61 -4.72
C ILE A 129 27.73 6.54 -5.81
N ALA A 130 28.89 6.23 -6.38
CA ALA A 130 29.05 5.11 -7.32
C ALA A 130 29.87 4.00 -6.66
N VAL A 131 29.46 2.75 -6.80
CA VAL A 131 30.13 1.60 -6.18
C VAL A 131 30.46 0.54 -7.22
N GLY A 132 31.47 -0.30 -6.97
CA GLY A 132 31.90 -1.29 -7.95
C GLY A 132 32.93 -2.30 -7.47
N ASP A 133 33.65 -2.86 -8.45
CA ASP A 133 34.60 -3.97 -8.26
C ASP A 133 35.79 -3.58 -7.38
N GLU A 134 36.39 -4.57 -6.72
CA GLU A 134 37.61 -4.41 -5.90
C GLU A 134 37.49 -3.30 -4.84
N GLY A 135 36.31 -3.14 -4.23
CA GLY A 135 36.05 -2.12 -3.21
C GLY A 135 35.93 -0.69 -3.76
N ALA A 136 35.78 -0.49 -5.07
CA ALA A 136 35.61 0.85 -5.64
C ALA A 136 34.36 1.53 -5.07
N MET A 137 34.56 2.70 -4.47
CA MET A 137 33.48 3.59 -4.04
C MET A 137 33.88 5.03 -4.33
N LEU A 138 33.08 5.73 -5.13
CA LEU A 138 33.34 7.10 -5.55
C LEU A 138 32.24 8.03 -5.05
N SER A 139 32.63 9.26 -4.74
CA SER A 139 31.69 10.30 -4.32
C SER A 139 31.85 11.57 -5.15
N SER A 140 30.73 12.25 -5.41
CA SER A 140 30.68 13.56 -6.06
C SER A 140 29.55 14.41 -5.51
N THR A 141 29.77 15.72 -5.38
CA THR A 141 28.75 16.72 -5.00
C THR A 141 28.31 17.61 -6.15
N ASP A 142 28.84 17.37 -7.35
CA ASP A 142 28.57 18.21 -8.53
C ASP A 142 28.32 17.38 -9.80
N GLY A 143 28.53 16.06 -9.77
CA GLY A 143 28.42 15.17 -10.92
C GLY A 143 29.57 15.32 -11.94
N GLN A 144 30.54 16.18 -11.66
CA GLN A 144 31.64 16.56 -12.54
C GLN A 144 32.98 16.05 -12.01
N THR A 145 33.25 16.30 -10.74
CA THR A 145 34.47 15.91 -10.05
C THR A 145 34.19 14.74 -9.13
N TRP A 146 35.02 13.70 -9.21
CA TRP A 146 34.84 12.45 -8.49
C TRP A 146 36.05 12.14 -7.64
N ALA A 147 35.80 11.80 -6.38
CA ALA A 147 36.82 11.39 -5.42
C ALA A 147 36.62 9.93 -5.02
N LEU A 148 37.72 9.21 -4.80
CA LEU A 148 37.70 7.88 -4.20
C LEU A 148 37.37 8.01 -2.70
N VAL A 149 36.42 7.21 -2.23
CA VAL A 149 36.15 7.02 -0.80
C VAL A 149 37.07 5.90 -0.32
N GLU A 150 38.01 6.22 0.55
CA GLU A 150 38.99 5.26 1.06
C GLU A 150 38.34 4.30 2.06
N LEU A 151 38.22 3.03 1.67
CA LEU A 151 37.70 1.96 2.50
C LEU A 151 38.77 0.89 2.72
N ASN A 152 38.79 0.30 3.92
CA ASN A 152 39.53 -0.94 4.17
C ASN A 152 38.70 -2.16 3.73
N GLU A 153 38.20 -2.13 2.50
CA GLU A 153 37.32 -3.14 1.92
C GLU A 153 37.71 -3.38 0.46
N SER A 154 37.86 -4.64 0.07
CA SER A 154 38.29 -5.01 -1.29
C SER A 154 37.25 -5.87 -2.02
N ARG A 155 36.15 -6.25 -1.36
CA ARG A 155 35.06 -6.97 -1.99
C ARG A 155 34.30 -6.07 -2.97
N THR A 156 33.74 -6.66 -4.00
CA THR A 156 32.92 -5.95 -4.98
C THR A 156 31.63 -5.48 -4.34
N PHE A 157 31.30 -4.21 -4.54
CA PHE A 157 29.96 -3.70 -4.28
C PHE A 157 29.10 -3.88 -5.54
N ARG A 158 27.92 -4.48 -5.38
CA ARG A 158 26.97 -4.73 -6.47
C ARG A 158 25.86 -3.71 -6.54
N HIS A 159 25.44 -3.18 -5.39
CA HIS A 159 24.31 -2.27 -5.28
C HIS A 159 24.62 -1.12 -4.34
N VAL A 160 24.07 0.05 -4.65
CA VAL A 160 24.00 1.19 -3.73
C VAL A 160 22.61 1.80 -3.86
N ALA A 161 21.99 2.11 -2.72
CA ALA A 161 20.70 2.76 -2.66
C ALA A 161 20.81 4.08 -1.90
N ALA A 162 19.93 5.00 -2.27
CA ALA A 162 19.73 6.28 -1.63
C ALA A 162 18.33 6.27 -1.02
N SER A 163 18.22 6.68 0.24
CA SER A 163 16.94 6.67 0.96
C SER A 163 16.64 7.98 1.68
N ASP A 164 15.35 8.23 1.91
CA ASP A 164 14.87 9.29 2.81
C ASP A 164 14.87 8.84 4.29
N GLY A 165 15.27 7.59 4.55
CA GLY A 165 15.32 6.98 5.87
C GLY A 165 16.53 7.39 6.72
N PHE A 166 16.69 6.74 7.87
CA PHE A 166 17.76 7.06 8.83
C PHE A 166 19.18 6.93 8.26
N TRP A 167 19.41 6.04 7.29
CA TRP A 167 20.67 5.91 6.54
C TRP A 167 20.50 6.32 5.08
N PRO A 168 20.78 7.58 4.75
CA PRO A 168 20.71 8.09 3.39
C PRO A 168 21.41 7.23 2.33
N PHE A 169 22.48 6.51 2.69
CA PHE A 169 23.17 5.60 1.77
C PHE A 169 23.38 4.22 2.36
N ILE A 170 23.12 3.19 1.55
CA ILE A 170 23.42 1.78 1.85
C ILE A 170 24.10 1.15 0.64
N ALA A 171 25.22 0.46 0.85
CA ALA A 171 25.95 -0.27 -0.17
C ALA A 171 25.99 -1.76 0.17
N LEU A 172 25.69 -2.61 -0.81
CA LEU A 172 25.70 -4.06 -0.72
C LEU A 172 26.75 -4.65 -1.67
N GLY A 173 27.42 -5.71 -1.23
CA GLY A 173 28.47 -6.38 -1.99
C GLY A 173 28.55 -7.87 -1.77
N ASP A 174 29.58 -8.48 -2.36
CA ASP A 174 29.86 -9.91 -2.25
C ASP A 174 30.04 -10.37 -0.78
N ASP A 175 29.84 -11.67 -0.53
CA ASP A 175 30.11 -12.33 0.75
C ASP A 175 29.48 -11.63 1.95
N GLY A 176 28.20 -11.27 1.86
CA GLY A 176 27.54 -10.71 3.03
C GLY A 176 27.85 -9.22 3.27
N LEU A 177 28.52 -8.50 2.36
CA LEU A 177 28.96 -7.14 2.65
C LEU A 177 27.80 -6.16 2.63
N LEU A 178 27.60 -5.46 3.76
CA LEU A 178 26.70 -4.32 3.89
C LEU A 178 27.42 -3.17 4.61
N LEU A 179 27.42 -2.00 3.98
CA LEU A 179 27.85 -0.74 4.58
C LEU A 179 26.73 0.29 4.53
N HIS A 180 26.69 1.19 5.51
CA HIS A 180 25.79 2.34 5.52
C HIS A 180 26.56 3.64 5.76
N SER A 181 25.97 4.75 5.35
CA SER A 181 26.50 6.09 5.59
C SER A 181 25.40 7.15 5.73
N LEU A 182 25.66 8.13 6.59
CA LEU A 182 24.81 9.32 6.75
C LEU A 182 25.17 10.44 5.77
N ASP A 183 26.42 10.48 5.32
CA ASP A 183 27.00 11.62 4.58
C ASP A 183 27.64 11.20 3.25
N GLY A 184 27.69 9.90 2.96
CA GLY A 184 28.30 9.31 1.76
C GLY A 184 29.83 9.27 1.80
N HIS A 185 30.47 9.66 2.90
CA HIS A 185 31.93 9.65 3.09
C HIS A 185 32.36 8.69 4.19
N ASN A 186 31.66 8.73 5.31
CA ASN A 186 31.95 7.89 6.46
C ASN A 186 31.05 6.66 6.39
N TRP A 187 31.66 5.50 6.12
CA TRP A 187 30.95 4.24 5.94
C TRP A 187 31.26 3.27 7.08
N SER A 188 30.23 2.64 7.62
CA SER A 188 30.36 1.67 8.70
C SER A 188 29.52 0.43 8.45
N ARG A 189 29.96 -0.69 9.04
CA ARG A 189 29.15 -1.91 9.15
C ARG A 189 28.12 -1.75 10.28
N PRO A 190 26.92 -2.34 10.18
CA PRO A 190 25.97 -2.42 11.28
C PRO A 190 26.57 -3.14 12.50
N SER A 191 26.22 -2.70 13.70
CA SER A 191 26.75 -3.20 14.99
C SER A 191 26.22 -4.55 15.45
N VAL A 192 25.18 -5.10 14.80
CA VAL A 192 24.59 -6.41 15.10
C VAL A 192 24.50 -7.18 13.79
N TYR A 193 25.58 -7.83 13.36
CA TYR A 193 25.54 -8.64 12.15
C TYR A 193 26.52 -9.81 12.20
N ASP A 194 26.00 -11.03 12.05
CA ASP A 194 26.79 -12.25 11.86
C ASP A 194 27.09 -12.39 10.36
N THR A 195 28.34 -12.18 9.98
CA THR A 195 28.81 -12.09 8.60
C THR A 195 29.16 -13.43 7.97
N GLU A 196 29.09 -14.55 8.69
CA GLU A 196 29.75 -15.79 8.23
C GLU A 196 28.88 -16.76 7.41
N THR A 197 27.60 -16.47 7.10
CA THR A 197 26.72 -17.48 6.45
C THR A 197 25.74 -17.01 5.35
N ARG A 198 25.76 -15.75 4.90
CA ARG A 198 24.69 -15.20 4.01
C ARG A 198 25.22 -14.44 2.79
N ASP A 199 24.63 -14.69 1.62
CA ASP A 199 24.79 -13.91 0.39
C ASP A 199 23.69 -12.83 0.32
N TYR A 200 24.00 -11.57 0.00
CA TYR A 200 22.97 -10.54 -0.21
C TYR A 200 22.54 -10.53 -1.68
N VAL A 201 21.23 -10.38 -1.90
CA VAL A 201 20.64 -10.44 -3.24
C VAL A 201 20.22 -9.05 -3.72
N THR A 202 19.48 -8.30 -2.91
CA THR A 202 19.09 -6.93 -3.26
C THR A 202 18.57 -6.15 -2.04
N LEU A 203 18.57 -4.81 -2.13
CA LEU A 203 17.93 -3.91 -1.16
C LEU A 203 16.52 -3.56 -1.66
N VAL A 204 15.55 -3.60 -0.76
CA VAL A 204 14.22 -3.06 -1.01
C VAL A 204 14.01 -1.92 -0.03
N GLU A 205 14.02 -0.69 -0.53
CA GLU A 205 13.63 0.44 0.28
C GLU A 205 12.10 0.51 0.36
N PHE A 206 11.59 0.70 1.57
CA PHE A 206 10.20 1.09 1.78
C PHE A 206 10.24 2.43 2.49
N GLY A 207 9.35 3.35 2.11
CA GLY A 207 9.16 4.67 2.72
C GLY A 207 8.67 4.64 4.17
N ASP A 208 9.11 3.65 4.96
CA ASP A 208 9.07 3.70 6.41
C ASP A 208 10.32 4.48 6.87
N PRO A 209 10.16 5.64 7.54
CA PRO A 209 11.29 6.41 8.06
C PRO A 209 12.11 5.66 9.14
N LEU A 210 11.69 4.45 9.56
CA LEU A 210 12.27 3.66 10.64
C LEU A 210 12.95 2.33 10.21
N GLY A 211 13.04 1.97 8.93
CA GLY A 211 13.68 0.69 8.55
C GLY A 211 13.96 0.44 7.07
N TYR A 212 14.77 -0.60 6.81
CA TYR A 212 15.10 -1.09 5.46
C TYR A 212 14.77 -2.57 5.33
N TYR A 213 14.43 -2.98 4.10
CA TYR A 213 14.23 -4.37 3.77
C TYR A 213 15.38 -4.84 2.89
N TYR A 214 15.83 -6.06 3.13
CA TYR A 214 16.81 -6.68 2.27
C TYR A 214 16.46 -8.15 2.08
N LEU A 215 16.86 -8.67 0.92
CA LEU A 215 16.72 -10.08 0.61
C LEU A 215 18.09 -10.73 0.73
N THR A 216 18.21 -11.68 1.64
CA THR A 216 19.41 -12.53 1.76
C THR A 216 19.14 -13.90 1.19
N ARG A 217 20.14 -14.48 0.54
CA ARG A 217 20.21 -15.89 0.15
C ARG A 217 21.08 -16.63 1.17
N GLN A 218 20.55 -17.67 1.78
CA GLN A 218 21.38 -18.61 2.54
C GLN A 218 22.16 -19.51 1.57
N GLY A 219 23.32 -20.02 2.00
CA GLY A 219 24.18 -20.91 1.19
C GLY A 219 23.52 -22.21 0.69
N ASN A 220 22.29 -22.52 1.12
CA ASN A 220 21.47 -23.64 0.62
C ASN A 220 20.52 -23.25 -0.54
N GLY A 221 20.52 -21.99 -0.98
CA GLY A 221 19.64 -21.48 -2.05
C GLY A 221 18.28 -20.96 -1.60
N THR A 222 18.00 -20.93 -0.29
CA THR A 222 16.76 -20.37 0.25
C THR A 222 16.89 -18.85 0.40
N LEU A 223 15.93 -18.09 -0.13
CA LEU A 223 15.83 -16.65 0.11
C LEU A 223 15.09 -16.40 1.44
N GLU A 224 15.74 -15.69 2.35
CA GLU A 224 15.11 -15.15 3.56
C GLU A 224 14.94 -13.64 3.42
N GLN A 225 13.72 -13.17 3.63
CA GLN A 225 13.45 -11.75 3.84
C GLN A 225 13.95 -11.37 5.24
N GLY A 226 14.92 -10.47 5.29
CA GLY A 226 15.30 -9.77 6.52
C GLY A 226 14.65 -8.40 6.54
N VAL A 227 14.15 -8.00 7.70
CA VAL A 227 13.73 -6.61 7.95
C VAL A 227 14.54 -6.11 9.13
N GLU A 228 15.37 -5.09 8.91
CA GLU A 228 16.04 -4.39 9.99
C GLU A 228 15.29 -3.08 10.25
N TYR A 229 14.65 -3.00 11.41
CA TYR A 229 14.07 -1.77 11.92
C TYR A 229 15.02 -1.13 12.93
N ARG A 230 15.12 0.20 12.89
CA ARG A 230 15.83 0.99 13.89
C ARG A 230 14.94 2.10 14.42
N ARG A 231 14.95 2.28 15.74
CA ARG A 231 14.33 3.45 16.38
C ARG A 231 15.16 4.70 16.06
N ARG A 232 14.54 5.90 16.15
CA ARG A 232 15.22 7.21 15.97
C ARG A 232 16.44 7.43 16.88
N ASP A 233 16.61 6.64 17.93
CA ASP A 233 17.74 6.69 18.86
C ASP A 233 18.92 5.77 18.47
N GLY A 234 18.84 5.09 17.31
CA GLY A 234 19.89 4.20 16.81
C GLY A 234 19.87 2.78 17.39
N THR A 235 18.90 2.44 18.25
CA THR A 235 18.73 1.07 18.73
C THR A 235 18.09 0.18 17.65
N ALA A 236 18.79 -0.91 17.32
CA ALA A 236 18.29 -1.93 16.39
C ALA A 236 17.27 -2.83 17.10
N PHE A 237 16.15 -3.10 16.44
CA PHE A 237 15.29 -4.22 16.81
C PHE A 237 15.05 -5.09 15.57
N THR A 238 15.64 -6.28 15.59
CA THR A 238 15.34 -7.30 14.59
C THR A 238 14.04 -7.98 14.97
N THR A 239 12.99 -7.87 14.15
CA THR A 239 11.93 -8.87 14.21
C THR A 239 12.31 -10.03 13.32
N ASN A 240 13.16 -10.94 13.83
CA ASN A 240 13.06 -12.32 13.36
C ASN A 240 11.70 -12.83 13.84
N ARG A 241 10.62 -12.58 13.10
CA ARG A 241 9.40 -13.40 13.26
C ARG A 241 9.72 -14.75 12.63
N SER A 242 10.47 -15.56 13.37
CA SER A 242 10.74 -16.98 13.12
C SER A 242 9.49 -17.85 13.30
N GLY A 243 8.34 -17.35 12.87
CA GLY A 243 7.04 -18.00 13.00
C GLY A 243 6.34 -17.98 11.65
N ALA A 244 6.69 -18.96 10.82
CA ALA A 244 5.96 -19.33 9.60
C ALA A 244 5.58 -18.16 8.67
N LEU A 245 6.56 -17.43 8.15
CA LEU A 245 6.37 -16.72 6.88
C LEU A 245 6.39 -17.77 5.75
N ASN A 246 5.27 -18.47 5.59
CA ASN A 246 5.03 -19.22 4.36
C ASN A 246 4.92 -18.17 3.24
N TYR A 247 5.90 -18.09 2.34
CA TYR A 247 5.72 -18.19 0.88
C TYR A 247 7.07 -18.04 0.17
N LEU A 248 7.63 -19.22 -0.14
CA LEU A 248 8.28 -19.65 -1.38
C LEU A 248 8.54 -18.57 -2.46
N PHE A 249 9.67 -17.86 -2.37
CA PHE A 249 10.32 -17.38 -3.59
C PHE A 249 10.96 -18.59 -4.29
N VAL A 250 10.55 -18.88 -5.52
CA VAL A 250 11.26 -19.81 -6.41
C VAL A 250 11.84 -18.97 -7.55
N GLY A 251 13.07 -18.46 -7.38
CA GLY A 251 13.73 -17.67 -8.42
C GLY A 251 14.82 -16.74 -7.88
N GLU A 252 15.67 -16.25 -8.77
CA GLU A 252 16.68 -15.23 -8.49
C GLU A 252 16.07 -13.83 -8.67
N ILE A 253 16.30 -12.94 -7.69
CA ILE A 253 15.80 -11.55 -7.70
C ILE A 253 16.97 -10.64 -8.05
N ASN A 254 16.76 -9.74 -8.99
CA ASN A 254 17.80 -8.82 -9.47
C ASN A 254 17.60 -7.41 -8.89
N GLY A 255 16.38 -7.02 -8.52
CA GLY A 255 16.11 -5.71 -7.99
C GLY A 255 14.71 -5.52 -7.43
N ALA A 256 14.45 -4.31 -6.93
CA ALA A 256 13.16 -3.91 -6.40
C ALA A 256 12.95 -2.40 -6.55
N VAL A 257 11.69 -1.96 -6.46
CA VAL A 257 11.30 -0.55 -6.55
C VAL A 257 10.10 -0.27 -5.64
N SER A 258 10.11 0.88 -4.97
CA SER A 258 8.95 1.39 -4.23
C SER A 258 8.05 2.18 -5.18
N THR A 259 6.75 1.99 -5.09
CA THR A 259 5.76 2.66 -5.95
C THR A 259 4.57 3.13 -5.12
N LEU A 260 3.67 3.93 -5.71
CA LEU A 260 2.38 4.29 -5.10
C LEU A 260 1.53 3.07 -4.72
N GLY A 261 1.73 1.92 -5.39
CA GLY A 261 1.08 0.65 -5.09
C GLY A 261 1.81 -0.20 -4.03
N GLY A 262 2.90 0.30 -3.43
CA GLY A 262 3.78 -0.47 -2.56
C GLY A 262 5.02 -1.02 -3.27
N GLY A 263 5.75 -1.92 -2.61
CA GLY A 263 6.99 -2.48 -3.14
C GLY A 263 6.77 -3.53 -4.22
N LEU A 264 7.61 -3.47 -5.24
CA LEU A 264 7.74 -4.47 -6.30
C LEU A 264 9.15 -5.06 -6.27
N ALA A 265 9.27 -6.37 -6.46
CA ALA A 265 10.54 -7.06 -6.64
C ALA A 265 10.53 -7.81 -7.96
N PHE A 266 11.65 -7.82 -8.67
CA PHE A 266 11.77 -8.38 -10.01
C PHE A 266 13.07 -9.14 -10.18
N GLY A 267 13.10 -10.09 -11.12
CA GLY A 267 14.22 -11.00 -11.27
C GLY A 267 14.28 -11.70 -12.60
N VAL A 268 14.84 -12.91 -12.56
CA VAL A 268 15.08 -13.75 -13.74
C VAL A 268 13.78 -14.36 -14.28
N ASP A 269 13.80 -14.74 -15.56
CA ASP A 269 12.68 -15.38 -16.27
C ASP A 269 11.37 -14.57 -16.19
N GLY A 270 11.45 -13.23 -16.14
CA GLY A 270 10.30 -12.34 -16.00
C GLY A 270 9.62 -12.41 -14.62
N SER A 271 10.27 -12.98 -13.61
CA SER A 271 9.70 -13.06 -12.26
C SER A 271 9.42 -11.67 -11.70
N LEU A 272 8.18 -11.44 -11.28
CA LEU A 272 7.71 -10.18 -10.71
C LEU A 272 6.81 -10.45 -9.50
N PHE A 273 7.07 -9.73 -8.42
CA PHE A 273 6.41 -9.90 -7.14
C PHE A 273 5.91 -8.56 -6.62
N HIS A 274 4.67 -8.54 -6.13
CA HIS A 274 4.07 -7.39 -5.49
C HIS A 274 3.87 -7.64 -4.00
N GLN A 275 4.25 -6.66 -3.17
CA GLN A 275 4.07 -6.75 -1.74
C GLN A 275 2.65 -6.34 -1.33
N SER A 276 2.01 -7.17 -0.52
CA SER A 276 0.73 -6.89 0.14
C SER A 276 0.88 -7.10 1.64
N ALA A 277 0.27 -6.27 2.47
CA ALA A 277 0.23 -6.49 3.93
C ALA A 277 -1.18 -6.83 4.42
N ASN A 278 -1.27 -7.77 5.36
CA ASN A 278 -2.52 -8.20 5.99
C ASN A 278 -2.27 -8.55 7.46
N GLY A 279 -2.93 -7.86 8.40
CA GLY A 279 -2.82 -8.21 9.83
C GLY A 279 -1.41 -8.01 10.39
N GLY A 280 -0.63 -7.07 9.84
CA GLY A 280 0.79 -6.87 10.15
C GLY A 280 1.73 -7.93 9.56
N LEU A 281 1.22 -8.87 8.74
CA LEU A 281 2.04 -9.78 7.94
C LEU A 281 2.17 -9.23 6.52
N ARG A 282 3.39 -8.94 6.09
CA ARG A 282 3.70 -8.61 4.70
C ARG A 282 4.00 -9.90 3.94
N SER A 283 3.36 -10.07 2.78
CA SER A 283 3.59 -11.19 1.86
C SER A 283 3.86 -10.68 0.45
N TRP A 284 4.68 -11.43 -0.26
CA TRP A 284 4.97 -11.20 -1.67
C TRP A 284 4.15 -12.15 -2.52
N ARG A 285 3.55 -11.63 -3.58
CA ARG A 285 2.69 -12.38 -4.49
C ARG A 285 3.23 -12.29 -5.91
N ILE A 286 3.31 -13.43 -6.60
CA ILE A 286 3.68 -13.46 -8.02
C ILE A 286 2.65 -12.68 -8.82
N THR A 287 3.13 -11.80 -9.69
CA THR A 287 2.33 -11.05 -10.65
C THR A 287 2.87 -11.33 -12.05
N ASP A 288 2.00 -11.39 -13.05
CA ASP A 288 2.44 -11.57 -14.44
C ASP A 288 3.15 -10.30 -14.92
N SER A 289 4.42 -10.43 -15.31
CA SER A 289 5.22 -9.33 -15.86
C SER A 289 4.98 -9.11 -17.34
N SER A 290 4.20 -9.98 -18.00
CA SER A 290 3.97 -10.04 -19.45
C SER A 290 5.22 -10.42 -20.29
N THR A 291 6.32 -10.82 -19.65
CA THR A 291 7.58 -11.21 -20.31
C THR A 291 8.22 -12.40 -19.61
N SER A 292 9.19 -13.02 -20.29
CA SER A 292 10.09 -14.03 -19.71
C SER A 292 11.56 -13.57 -19.71
N ALA A 293 11.82 -12.30 -20.04
CA ALA A 293 13.18 -11.74 -20.01
C ALA A 293 13.65 -11.50 -18.57
N ASP A 294 14.94 -11.62 -18.31
CA ASP A 294 15.52 -11.21 -17.03
C ASP A 294 15.40 -9.69 -16.87
N LEU A 295 14.96 -9.26 -15.70
CA LEU A 295 14.74 -7.86 -15.35
C LEU A 295 15.87 -7.36 -14.44
N TYR A 296 16.35 -6.12 -14.61
CA TYR A 296 17.56 -5.63 -13.94
C TYR A 296 17.43 -4.27 -13.26
N GLY A 297 16.60 -3.37 -13.78
CA GLY A 297 16.44 -2.03 -13.22
C GLY A 297 14.99 -1.59 -13.24
N ALA A 298 14.59 -0.75 -12.29
CA ALA A 298 13.25 -0.20 -12.26
C ALA A 298 13.21 1.21 -11.67
N VAL A 299 12.17 1.95 -12.03
CA VAL A 299 11.86 3.28 -11.49
C VAL A 299 10.35 3.48 -11.45
N GLU A 300 9.88 4.28 -10.50
CA GLU A 300 8.52 4.81 -10.51
C GLU A 300 8.49 6.11 -11.33
N HIS A 301 7.54 6.24 -12.23
CA HIS A 301 7.34 7.44 -13.02
C HIS A 301 5.85 7.66 -13.33
N GLU A 302 5.32 8.81 -12.92
CA GLU A 302 3.92 9.22 -13.14
C GLU A 302 2.88 8.19 -12.67
N GLY A 303 3.11 7.62 -11.49
CA GLY A 303 2.29 6.58 -10.89
C GLY A 303 2.49 5.21 -11.52
N ARG A 304 3.51 4.98 -12.35
CA ARG A 304 3.75 3.67 -13.00
C ARG A 304 5.08 3.09 -12.57
N ALA A 305 5.12 1.78 -12.42
CA ALA A 305 6.38 1.05 -12.36
C ALA A 305 6.90 0.85 -13.79
N ILE A 306 8.13 1.29 -14.07
CA ILE A 306 8.85 1.02 -15.30
C ILE A 306 10.04 0.11 -14.98
N ILE A 307 10.11 -1.06 -15.60
CA ILE A 307 11.13 -2.08 -15.34
C ILE A 307 11.83 -2.41 -16.67
N VAL A 308 13.15 -2.56 -16.65
CA VAL A 308 13.96 -2.82 -17.84
C VAL A 308 14.73 -4.12 -17.71
N GLY A 309 14.98 -4.79 -18.84
CA GLY A 309 15.55 -6.14 -18.87
C GLY A 309 16.36 -6.48 -20.11
N ASP A 310 16.62 -7.78 -20.27
CA ASP A 310 17.31 -8.35 -21.42
C ASP A 310 16.59 -8.05 -22.75
N ASP A 311 17.34 -8.11 -23.85
CA ASP A 311 16.83 -7.88 -25.21
C ASP A 311 16.07 -6.55 -25.38
N ALA A 312 16.49 -5.52 -24.64
CA ALA A 312 15.86 -4.22 -24.58
C ALA A 312 14.36 -4.27 -24.18
N THR A 313 14.02 -5.24 -23.34
CA THR A 313 12.70 -5.38 -22.73
C THR A 313 12.43 -4.21 -21.80
N ILE A 314 11.24 -3.63 -21.95
CA ILE A 314 10.68 -2.64 -21.03
C ILE A 314 9.29 -3.11 -20.65
N VAL A 315 9.06 -3.29 -19.35
CA VAL A 315 7.79 -3.67 -18.75
C VAL A 315 7.25 -2.46 -18.01
N ARG A 316 5.97 -2.14 -18.19
CA ARG A 316 5.33 -1.05 -17.44
C ARG A 316 4.00 -1.46 -16.84
N SER A 317 3.69 -0.95 -15.66
CA SER A 317 2.38 -1.15 -15.04
C SER A 317 1.34 -0.20 -15.63
N ARG A 318 0.05 -0.51 -15.44
CA ARG A 318 -1.02 0.52 -15.43
C ARG A 318 -0.72 1.62 -14.39
N PRO A 319 -1.37 2.81 -14.44
CA PRO A 319 -1.25 3.78 -13.36
C PRO A 319 -1.67 3.15 -12.03
N LEU A 320 -0.81 3.29 -11.05
CA LEU A 320 -0.98 2.83 -9.68
C LEU A 320 -1.62 3.94 -8.86
N ARG A 321 -2.56 3.56 -8.00
CA ARG A 321 -3.34 4.49 -7.19
C ARG A 321 -3.03 4.29 -5.72
N SER A 322 -2.88 5.38 -4.99
CA SER A 322 -2.80 5.37 -3.52
C SER A 322 -4.09 4.79 -2.94
N GLY A 323 -3.97 3.81 -2.03
CA GLY A 323 -5.11 2.96 -1.75
C GLY A 323 -6.11 3.51 -0.72
N ARG A 324 -7.20 4.20 -1.02
CA ARG A 324 -8.06 4.84 0.01
C ARG A 324 -9.20 3.96 0.56
N LEU A 325 -9.79 4.33 1.70
CA LEU A 325 -11.13 3.84 2.09
C LEU A 325 -12.20 4.35 1.09
N ILE A 326 -13.03 3.44 0.58
CA ILE A 326 -14.04 3.74 -0.47
C ILE A 326 -15.48 3.68 0.04
N ASN A 327 -15.77 2.80 0.99
CA ASN A 327 -17.13 2.57 1.51
C ASN A 327 -17.15 2.38 3.03
N LEU A 328 -18.24 2.83 3.65
CA LEU A 328 -18.82 2.24 4.87
C LEU A 328 -20.12 1.54 4.55
N SER A 329 -20.31 0.37 5.14
CA SER A 329 -21.61 -0.23 5.33
C SER A 329 -21.72 -0.68 6.79
N THR A 330 -22.86 -0.48 7.43
CA THR A 330 -23.12 -1.16 8.70
C THR A 330 -24.54 -1.64 8.77
N ARG A 331 -24.69 -2.91 9.12
CA ARG A 331 -25.97 -3.54 9.38
C ARG A 331 -26.24 -3.54 10.88
N GLY A 332 -27.43 -3.07 11.27
CA GLY A 332 -27.86 -3.05 12.67
C GLY A 332 -29.37 -2.97 12.81
N VAL A 333 -29.86 -3.13 14.04
CA VAL A 333 -31.29 -3.04 14.38
C VAL A 333 -31.70 -1.58 14.53
N VAL A 334 -32.84 -1.22 13.94
CA VAL A 334 -33.54 0.05 14.14
C VAL A 334 -34.85 -0.22 14.89
N GLU A 335 -35.11 0.49 15.98
CA GLU A 335 -36.34 0.39 16.78
C GLU A 335 -37.12 1.70 16.73
N GLY A 336 -38.04 1.81 15.77
CA GLY A 336 -38.89 2.99 15.61
C GLY A 336 -38.10 4.29 15.44
N ASP A 337 -38.45 5.29 16.24
CA ASP A 337 -37.69 6.55 16.39
C ASP A 337 -36.75 6.55 17.62
N THR A 338 -36.89 5.57 18.51
CA THR A 338 -36.16 5.47 19.79
C THR A 338 -34.70 5.03 19.62
N HIS A 339 -34.42 4.05 18.77
CA HIS A 339 -33.06 3.61 18.45
C HIS A 339 -32.83 3.61 16.94
N SER A 340 -32.12 4.64 16.48
CA SER A 340 -31.70 4.78 15.09
C SER A 340 -30.30 4.21 14.87
N LEU A 341 -30.05 3.67 13.69
CA LEU A 341 -28.71 3.34 13.23
C LEU A 341 -28.02 4.64 12.79
N VAL A 342 -26.82 4.90 13.29
CA VAL A 342 -26.14 6.18 13.04
C VAL A 342 -24.74 5.92 12.50
N ALA A 343 -24.49 6.36 11.27
CA ALA A 343 -23.18 6.35 10.64
C ALA A 343 -22.55 7.74 10.67
N GLY A 344 -21.40 7.88 11.32
CA GLY A 344 -20.58 9.09 11.30
C GLY A 344 -19.44 8.96 10.29
N PHE A 345 -19.22 9.99 9.48
CA PHE A 345 -18.12 10.01 8.51
C PHE A 345 -17.47 11.40 8.41
N VAL A 346 -16.20 11.42 8.03
CA VAL A 346 -15.41 12.65 7.87
C VAL A 346 -14.87 12.73 6.45
N ILE A 347 -15.12 13.86 5.80
CA ILE A 347 -14.52 14.22 4.51
C ILE A 347 -13.32 15.13 4.81
N SER A 348 -12.13 14.65 4.48
CA SER A 348 -10.86 15.39 4.58
C SER A 348 -10.51 16.05 3.24
N GLY A 349 -9.53 16.96 3.22
CA GLY A 349 -9.05 17.61 1.99
C GLY A 349 -9.63 19.00 1.75
N GLU A 350 -9.46 19.52 0.54
CA GLU A 350 -9.79 20.91 0.19
C GLU A 350 -11.00 21.06 -0.75
N HIS A 351 -11.52 19.95 -1.28
CA HIS A 351 -12.55 19.95 -2.31
C HIS A 351 -13.83 19.25 -1.86
N ASN A 352 -14.97 19.70 -2.41
CA ASN A 352 -16.24 19.02 -2.20
C ASN A 352 -16.19 17.60 -2.80
N GLN A 353 -16.87 16.67 -2.13
CA GLN A 353 -16.94 15.28 -2.56
C GLN A 353 -18.38 14.85 -2.83
N THR A 354 -18.58 14.14 -3.94
CA THR A 354 -19.86 13.47 -4.20
C THR A 354 -19.95 12.20 -3.37
N CYS A 355 -21.01 12.11 -2.56
CA CYS A 355 -21.31 10.98 -1.70
C CYS A 355 -22.65 10.36 -2.08
N LEU A 356 -22.68 9.03 -2.19
CA LEU A 356 -23.91 8.24 -2.24
C LEU A 356 -24.13 7.64 -0.85
N ILE A 357 -25.22 8.04 -0.19
CA ILE A 357 -25.61 7.56 1.13
C ILE A 357 -26.90 6.75 0.98
N ARG A 358 -26.94 5.53 1.54
CA ARG A 358 -28.09 4.63 1.42
C ARG A 358 -28.57 4.13 2.77
N ALA A 359 -29.86 3.89 2.87
CA ALA A 359 -30.51 3.20 3.97
C ALA A 359 -31.35 2.06 3.39
N ILE A 360 -30.86 0.84 3.54
CA ILE A 360 -31.44 -0.36 2.92
C ILE A 360 -32.20 -1.15 3.99
N GLY A 361 -33.47 -1.40 3.72
CA GLY A 361 -34.37 -2.25 4.48
C GLY A 361 -34.85 -3.40 3.60
N PRO A 362 -35.91 -3.23 2.79
CA PRO A 362 -36.42 -4.29 1.92
C PRO A 362 -35.37 -4.89 0.97
N GLY A 363 -34.43 -4.07 0.47
CA GLY A 363 -33.37 -4.54 -0.41
C GLY A 363 -32.43 -5.56 0.23
N LEU A 364 -32.42 -5.74 1.55
CA LEU A 364 -31.62 -6.78 2.22
C LEU A 364 -32.19 -8.19 2.02
N ALA A 365 -33.48 -8.32 1.69
CA ALA A 365 -34.13 -9.62 1.49
C ALA A 365 -33.49 -10.43 0.34
N GLN A 366 -32.86 -9.75 -0.64
CA GLN A 366 -32.13 -10.39 -1.74
C GLN A 366 -30.88 -11.17 -1.27
N PHE A 367 -30.42 -10.93 -0.04
CA PHE A 367 -29.26 -11.59 0.58
C PHE A 367 -29.68 -12.53 1.73
N ASP A 368 -30.91 -13.05 1.68
CA ASP A 368 -31.49 -13.95 2.69
C ASP A 368 -31.51 -13.36 4.12
N VAL A 369 -31.57 -12.03 4.23
CA VAL A 369 -31.73 -11.34 5.52
C VAL A 369 -33.22 -11.21 5.83
N SER A 370 -33.68 -11.85 6.91
CA SER A 370 -35.05 -11.72 7.44
C SER A 370 -35.20 -10.53 8.38
N ASP A 371 -36.43 -10.22 8.80
CA ASP A 371 -36.76 -9.20 9.81
C ASP A 371 -36.24 -7.78 9.48
N VAL A 372 -36.25 -7.44 8.20
CA VAL A 372 -35.78 -6.15 7.67
C VAL A 372 -36.72 -5.00 8.01
N LEU A 373 -36.17 -3.79 8.17
CA LEU A 373 -36.93 -2.57 8.35
C LEU A 373 -37.73 -2.27 7.08
N THR A 374 -39.05 -2.25 7.17
CA THR A 374 -39.91 -2.22 5.97
C THR A 374 -39.95 -0.87 5.26
N LYS A 375 -39.65 0.23 5.96
CA LYS A 375 -39.58 1.58 5.38
C LYS A 375 -38.51 2.43 6.08
N PRO A 376 -37.24 2.33 5.68
CA PRO A 376 -36.17 3.18 6.21
C PRO A 376 -36.40 4.67 5.87
N ARG A 377 -36.05 5.54 6.82
CA ARG A 377 -35.89 6.98 6.64
C ARG A 377 -34.43 7.34 6.87
N LEU A 378 -33.82 8.01 5.89
CA LEU A 378 -32.45 8.48 5.91
C LEU A 378 -32.41 9.99 6.15
N GLU A 379 -31.61 10.45 7.11
CA GLU A 379 -31.38 11.86 7.39
C GLU A 379 -29.87 12.13 7.52
N LEU A 380 -29.40 13.23 6.96
CA LEU A 380 -28.01 13.67 7.00
C LEU A 380 -27.90 14.95 7.82
N TYR A 381 -26.93 15.01 8.73
CA TYR A 381 -26.65 16.15 9.58
C TYR A 381 -25.18 16.57 9.48
N ASN A 382 -24.90 17.87 9.62
CA ASN A 382 -23.54 18.41 9.72
C ASN A 382 -23.04 18.44 11.18
N ARG A 383 -21.80 18.91 11.39
CA ARG A 383 -21.16 19.02 12.72
C ARG A 383 -21.95 19.82 13.76
N ASP A 384 -22.79 20.76 13.32
CA ASP A 384 -23.59 21.62 14.19
C ASP A 384 -24.97 21.01 14.50
N GLY A 385 -25.22 19.78 14.02
CA GLY A 385 -26.49 19.08 14.16
C GLY A 385 -27.60 19.62 13.23
N GLN A 386 -27.25 20.41 12.23
CA GLN A 386 -28.21 20.93 11.26
C GLN A 386 -28.49 19.88 10.18
N SER A 387 -29.77 19.72 9.81
CA SER A 387 -30.15 18.82 8.71
C SER A 387 -29.63 19.35 7.38
N VAL A 388 -28.91 18.50 6.66
CA VAL A 388 -28.33 18.76 5.33
C VAL A 388 -29.24 18.20 4.24
N ALA A 389 -29.75 16.97 4.45
CA ALA A 389 -30.64 16.29 3.51
C ALA A 389 -31.46 15.21 4.25
N ALA A 390 -32.60 14.82 3.69
CA ALA A 390 -33.39 13.69 4.18
C ALA A 390 -34.16 13.03 3.04
N ASN A 391 -34.36 11.71 3.13
CA ASN A 391 -35.12 10.96 2.14
C ASN A 391 -35.77 9.70 2.74
N GLU A 392 -36.90 9.27 2.17
CA GLU A 392 -37.66 8.04 2.53
C GLU A 392 -37.93 7.13 1.31
N GLY A 393 -37.21 7.36 0.22
CA GLY A 393 -37.30 6.59 -1.02
C GLY A 393 -36.01 6.74 -1.82
N TRP A 394 -35.82 5.96 -2.88
CA TRP A 394 -34.62 6.06 -3.73
C TRP A 394 -34.95 6.30 -5.21
N ASP A 395 -36.18 5.99 -5.64
CA ASP A 395 -36.59 5.96 -7.04
C ASP A 395 -37.74 6.93 -7.39
N SER A 396 -37.98 7.94 -6.54
CA SER A 396 -39.14 8.85 -6.66
C SER A 396 -39.11 9.79 -7.87
N ASP A 397 -37.92 10.05 -8.45
CA ASP A 397 -37.72 10.91 -9.62
C ASP A 397 -36.76 10.25 -10.62
N PRO A 398 -37.14 10.04 -11.90
CA PRO A 398 -36.32 9.29 -12.87
C PRO A 398 -34.90 9.82 -13.11
N VAL A 399 -34.68 11.13 -13.03
CA VAL A 399 -33.34 11.73 -13.23
C VAL A 399 -32.45 11.39 -12.04
N THR A 400 -32.97 11.58 -10.83
CA THR A 400 -32.29 11.26 -9.58
C THR A 400 -32.02 9.75 -9.48
N THR A 401 -32.99 8.91 -9.86
CA THR A 401 -32.85 7.44 -9.93
C THR A 401 -31.70 7.05 -10.86
N THR A 402 -31.62 7.64 -12.05
CA THR A 402 -30.56 7.34 -13.02
C THR A 402 -29.18 7.72 -12.48
N ALA A 403 -29.07 8.88 -11.82
CA ALA A 403 -27.84 9.33 -11.20
C ALA A 403 -27.41 8.43 -10.02
N ILE A 404 -28.36 8.00 -9.19
CA ILE A 404 -28.12 7.06 -8.07
C ILE A 404 -27.65 5.71 -8.59
N VAL A 405 -28.29 5.16 -9.62
CA VAL A 405 -27.88 3.88 -10.24
C VAL A 405 -26.47 3.98 -10.81
N SER A 406 -26.19 5.03 -11.58
CA SER A 406 -24.83 5.25 -12.14
C SER A 406 -23.79 5.43 -11.04
N ALA A 407 -24.12 6.13 -9.95
CA ALA A 407 -23.23 6.27 -8.80
C ALA A 407 -23.00 4.93 -8.11
N ALA A 408 -24.06 4.14 -7.89
CA ALA A 408 -23.98 2.82 -7.29
C ALA A 408 -23.09 1.86 -8.09
N ASP A 409 -23.26 1.81 -9.41
CA ASP A 409 -22.43 1.00 -10.31
C ASP A 409 -20.94 1.40 -10.22
N SER A 410 -20.66 2.70 -10.13
CA SER A 410 -19.27 3.20 -10.09
C SER A 410 -18.53 2.88 -8.79
N VAL A 411 -19.26 2.58 -7.71
CA VAL A 411 -18.70 2.26 -6.39
C VAL A 411 -18.93 0.80 -5.98
N GLY A 412 -19.45 -0.04 -6.90
CA GLY A 412 -19.71 -1.46 -6.65
C GLY A 412 -20.88 -1.74 -5.70
N ALA A 413 -21.76 -0.75 -5.48
CA ALA A 413 -22.92 -0.90 -4.63
C ALA A 413 -24.00 -1.76 -5.34
N PHE A 414 -24.55 -2.76 -4.65
CA PHE A 414 -25.57 -3.64 -5.23
C PHE A 414 -26.83 -2.88 -5.65
N ALA A 415 -27.53 -3.38 -6.68
CA ALA A 415 -28.72 -2.74 -7.22
C ALA A 415 -29.91 -2.79 -6.25
N LEU A 416 -30.68 -1.70 -6.21
CA LEU A 416 -31.96 -1.65 -5.49
C LEU A 416 -33.10 -2.01 -6.43
N GLU A 417 -34.07 -2.80 -5.93
CA GLU A 417 -35.24 -3.20 -6.71
C GLU A 417 -36.19 -2.01 -6.94
N ALA A 418 -36.62 -1.80 -8.17
CA ALA A 418 -37.56 -0.73 -8.51
C ALA A 418 -38.86 -0.86 -7.69
N GLY A 419 -39.30 0.23 -7.08
CA GLY A 419 -40.44 0.27 -6.15
C GLY A 419 -40.11 -0.16 -4.72
N SER A 420 -38.85 -0.50 -4.40
CA SER A 420 -38.42 -0.76 -3.03
C SER A 420 -38.55 0.49 -2.15
N ALA A 421 -38.93 0.29 -0.88
CA ALA A 421 -39.02 1.36 0.11
C ALA A 421 -37.66 1.75 0.73
N ASP A 422 -36.55 1.26 0.18
CA ASP A 422 -35.19 1.72 0.52
C ASP A 422 -35.04 3.24 0.29
N ALA A 423 -34.10 3.89 0.99
CA ALA A 423 -33.83 5.31 0.82
C ALA A 423 -32.39 5.57 0.36
N ALA A 424 -32.20 6.57 -0.50
CA ALA A 424 -30.86 6.96 -0.96
C ALA A 424 -30.75 8.49 -1.15
N ILE A 425 -29.55 9.03 -0.90
CA ILE A 425 -29.19 10.44 -1.11
C ILE A 425 -27.89 10.47 -1.91
N LEU A 426 -27.90 11.12 -3.06
CA LEU A 426 -26.69 11.47 -3.82
C LEU A 426 -26.45 12.99 -3.66
N ILE A 427 -25.33 13.38 -3.05
CA ILE A 427 -25.10 14.77 -2.64
C ILE A 427 -23.61 15.15 -2.71
N GLU A 428 -23.32 16.40 -3.04
CA GLU A 428 -21.99 16.98 -2.87
C GLU A 428 -21.83 17.59 -1.48
N LEU A 429 -20.76 17.19 -0.78
CA LEU A 429 -20.47 17.62 0.58
C LEU A 429 -19.08 18.26 0.64
N PRO A 430 -18.96 19.48 1.22
CA PRO A 430 -17.66 20.04 1.57
C PRO A 430 -16.87 19.18 2.56
N PRO A 431 -15.55 19.39 2.70
CA PRO A 431 -14.77 18.82 3.80
C PRO A 431 -15.41 19.15 5.16
N GLY A 432 -15.59 18.13 6.00
CA GLY A 432 -16.34 18.28 7.24
C GLY A 432 -16.73 16.96 7.90
N ILE A 433 -17.41 17.09 9.05
CA ILE A 433 -17.93 15.97 9.84
C ILE A 433 -19.44 15.86 9.60
N TYR A 434 -19.90 14.66 9.26
CA TYR A 434 -21.29 14.39 8.92
C TYR A 434 -21.82 13.16 9.66
N THR A 435 -23.13 13.14 9.87
CA THR A 435 -23.85 12.05 10.51
C THR A 435 -25.05 11.65 9.67
N ALA A 436 -25.05 10.42 9.15
CA ALA A 436 -26.20 9.79 8.51
C ALA A 436 -26.98 8.98 9.57
N ARG A 437 -28.25 9.33 9.76
CA ARG A 437 -29.17 8.66 10.68
C ARG A 437 -30.20 7.87 9.88
N VAL A 438 -30.32 6.58 10.18
CA VAL A 438 -31.36 5.70 9.66
C VAL A 438 -32.36 5.38 10.78
N SER A 439 -33.60 5.77 10.55
CA SER A 439 -34.73 5.55 11.45
C SER A 439 -35.88 4.87 10.71
N SER A 440 -36.92 4.46 11.42
CA SER A 440 -38.13 4.00 10.76
C SER A 440 -39.01 5.18 10.34
N ALA A 441 -39.48 5.18 9.09
CA ALA A 441 -40.54 6.11 8.66
C ALA A 441 -41.90 5.79 9.34
N ASN A 442 -42.04 4.58 9.91
CA ASN A 442 -43.17 4.19 10.75
C ASN A 442 -42.70 4.09 12.23
N PRO A 443 -43.08 5.02 13.12
CA PRO A 443 -42.52 5.14 14.47
C PRO A 443 -42.56 3.88 15.36
N VAL A 444 -43.41 2.90 15.04
CA VAL A 444 -43.52 1.63 15.79
C VAL A 444 -42.84 0.44 15.11
N SER A 445 -42.37 0.59 13.88
CA SER A 445 -41.73 -0.50 13.14
C SER A 445 -40.28 -0.67 13.58
N THR A 446 -39.91 -1.93 13.83
CA THR A 446 -38.56 -2.37 14.16
C THR A 446 -38.08 -3.31 13.06
N GLY A 447 -36.77 -3.30 12.78
CA GLY A 447 -36.17 -4.27 11.86
C GLY A 447 -34.69 -3.99 11.59
N LEU A 448 -34.05 -4.88 10.84
CA LEU A 448 -32.68 -4.70 10.37
C LEU A 448 -32.63 -3.68 9.24
N ALA A 449 -31.71 -2.73 9.36
CA ALA A 449 -31.37 -1.82 8.27
C ALA A 449 -29.85 -1.82 8.05
N LEU A 450 -29.46 -1.48 6.83
CA LEU A 450 -28.08 -1.26 6.43
C LEU A 450 -27.92 0.22 6.06
N VAL A 451 -27.03 0.93 6.76
CA VAL A 451 -26.62 2.28 6.38
C VAL A 451 -25.31 2.19 5.61
N GLU A 452 -25.21 2.89 4.48
CA GLU A 452 -23.99 2.90 3.67
C GLU A 452 -23.62 4.32 3.27
N VAL A 453 -22.32 4.60 3.24
CA VAL A 453 -21.75 5.85 2.75
C VAL A 453 -20.65 5.48 1.76
N TYR A 454 -20.88 5.79 0.50
CA TYR A 454 -19.93 5.65 -0.58
C TYR A 454 -19.39 7.00 -0.98
N HIS A 455 -18.09 7.08 -1.19
CA HIS A 455 -17.45 8.23 -1.80
C HIS A 455 -17.12 7.90 -3.26
N ARG A 456 -17.55 8.77 -4.19
CA ARG A 456 -17.20 8.67 -5.61
C ARG A 456 -15.95 9.49 -5.88
N ALA A 457 -14.84 8.82 -6.22
CA ALA A 457 -13.58 9.49 -6.50
C ALA A 457 -13.72 10.48 -7.67
N SER A 458 -13.25 11.72 -7.47
CA SER A 458 -12.93 12.63 -8.56
C SER A 458 -11.68 12.14 -9.29
N ASN A 459 -11.54 12.47 -10.58
CA ASN A 459 -10.38 12.09 -11.40
C ASN A 459 -9.03 12.60 -10.83
N ASP A 460 -9.06 13.52 -9.86
CA ASP A 460 -7.92 13.92 -9.04
C ASP A 460 -7.86 13.02 -7.78
N ASP A 461 -7.17 11.88 -7.92
CA ASP A 461 -7.08 10.77 -6.95
C ASP A 461 -6.41 11.13 -5.58
N ASN A 462 -6.07 12.41 -5.33
CA ASN A 462 -5.35 12.87 -4.13
C ASN A 462 -6.06 13.97 -3.30
N ALA A 463 -7.26 14.42 -3.67
CA ALA A 463 -7.76 15.71 -3.15
C ALA A 463 -8.67 15.62 -1.90
N SER A 464 -9.31 14.47 -1.64
CA SER A 464 -10.14 14.24 -0.43
C SER A 464 -10.41 12.74 -0.24
N ALA A 465 -10.41 12.27 1.01
CA ALA A 465 -10.69 10.87 1.34
C ALA A 465 -11.63 10.76 2.55
N LEU A 466 -12.41 9.67 2.61
CA LEU A 466 -13.07 9.25 3.84
C LEU A 466 -12.00 8.78 4.83
N VAL A 467 -11.83 9.53 5.92
CA VAL A 467 -10.76 9.25 6.91
C VAL A 467 -11.26 8.60 8.19
N ASN A 468 -12.57 8.66 8.44
CA ASN A 468 -13.22 8.06 9.59
C ASN A 468 -14.55 7.46 9.16
N LEU A 469 -14.81 6.28 9.71
CA LEU A 469 -15.93 5.45 9.46
C LEU A 469 -16.47 4.89 10.76
N SER A 470 -17.61 5.38 11.24
CA SER A 470 -18.17 4.94 12.52
C SER A 470 -19.62 4.55 12.40
N THR A 471 -20.03 3.46 13.05
CA THR A 471 -21.45 3.15 13.22
C THR A 471 -21.78 2.80 14.67
N ARG A 472 -22.84 3.43 15.18
CA ARG A 472 -23.44 3.12 16.47
C ARG A 472 -24.73 2.31 16.28
N GLY A 473 -24.82 1.18 16.96
CA GLY A 473 -25.97 0.27 16.90
C GLY A 473 -26.11 -0.61 18.14
N ILE A 474 -27.23 -1.32 18.25
CA ILE A 474 -27.48 -2.30 19.31
C ILE A 474 -26.85 -3.63 18.90
N VAL A 475 -26.08 -4.22 19.81
CA VAL A 475 -25.60 -5.60 19.74
C VAL A 475 -26.45 -6.43 20.70
N ARG A 476 -27.05 -7.52 20.20
CA ARG A 476 -27.89 -8.44 20.98
C ARG A 476 -27.23 -9.80 21.13
N ALA A 477 -27.74 -10.61 22.06
CA ALA A 477 -27.28 -11.98 22.24
C ALA A 477 -27.91 -12.92 21.19
N GLY A 478 -27.19 -13.97 20.77
CA GLY A 478 -27.68 -14.99 19.83
C GLY A 478 -27.13 -14.88 18.41
N GLU A 479 -27.38 -15.92 17.59
CA GLU A 479 -26.97 -15.96 16.18
C GLU A 479 -27.71 -14.85 15.39
N ASN A 480 -26.99 -14.11 14.54
CA ASN A 480 -27.46 -12.99 13.70
C ASN A 480 -27.69 -11.62 14.39
N ASN A 481 -27.35 -11.48 15.66
CA ASN A 481 -27.59 -10.27 16.47
C ASN A 481 -26.36 -9.38 16.70
N GLN A 482 -25.32 -9.59 15.89
CA GLN A 482 -24.04 -8.86 15.90
C GLN A 482 -24.10 -7.58 15.08
N MET A 483 -23.28 -6.58 15.42
CA MET A 483 -23.06 -5.43 14.53
C MET A 483 -22.01 -5.80 13.49
N ILE A 484 -22.31 -5.53 12.21
CA ILE A 484 -21.44 -5.89 11.08
C ILE A 484 -21.09 -4.61 10.34
N ALA A 485 -19.85 -4.17 10.43
CA ALA A 485 -19.34 -3.04 9.68
C ALA A 485 -18.51 -3.54 8.49
N GLY A 486 -18.99 -3.35 7.28
CA GLY A 486 -18.23 -3.60 6.05
C GLY A 486 -17.50 -2.33 5.62
N PHE A 487 -16.30 -2.47 5.09
CA PHE A 487 -15.57 -1.39 4.45
C PHE A 487 -14.65 -1.93 3.35
N SER A 488 -14.37 -1.08 2.37
CA SER A 488 -13.53 -1.43 1.23
C SER A 488 -12.32 -0.50 1.19
N ILE A 489 -11.15 -1.07 0.97
CA ILE A 489 -9.94 -0.32 0.60
C ILE A 489 -9.77 -0.52 -0.91
N GLY A 490 -9.81 0.54 -1.70
CA GLY A 490 -9.44 0.44 -3.12
C GLY A 490 -8.09 1.05 -3.41
N GLY A 491 -7.75 1.16 -4.69
CA GLY A 491 -6.39 1.47 -5.15
C GLY A 491 -5.45 0.28 -4.99
N ASP A 492 -4.13 0.54 -5.00
CA ASP A 492 -3.11 -0.51 -5.16
C ASP A 492 -2.21 -0.69 -3.94
N SER A 493 -2.18 0.28 -3.02
CA SER A 493 -1.40 0.20 -1.78
C SER A 493 -2.23 -0.22 -0.57
N THR A 494 -1.56 -0.90 0.35
CA THR A 494 -2.09 -1.25 1.68
C THR A 494 -2.33 0.02 2.51
N ARG A 495 -3.36 -0.01 3.36
CA ARG A 495 -3.58 1.02 4.37
C ARG A 495 -3.38 0.54 5.78
N ARG A 496 -2.86 1.43 6.62
CA ARG A 496 -2.79 1.26 8.06
C ARG A 496 -4.03 1.87 8.68
N VAL A 497 -4.79 1.06 9.42
CA VAL A 497 -6.08 1.45 9.99
C VAL A 497 -6.09 1.26 11.51
N LEU A 498 -6.81 2.13 12.22
CA LEU A 498 -7.23 1.94 13.60
C LEU A 498 -8.67 1.42 13.60
N ILE A 499 -8.90 0.25 14.18
CA ILE A 499 -10.23 -0.34 14.34
C ILE A 499 -10.59 -0.33 15.82
N ARG A 500 -11.81 0.12 16.15
CA ARG A 500 -12.34 0.21 17.51
C ARG A 500 -13.72 -0.42 17.59
N ALA A 501 -13.99 -1.11 18.69
CA ALA A 501 -15.32 -1.50 19.15
C ALA A 501 -15.49 -0.97 20.58
N VAL A 502 -16.26 0.10 20.70
CA VAL A 502 -16.41 0.88 21.93
C VAL A 502 -17.77 0.60 22.56
N GLY A 503 -17.76 0.09 23.78
CA GLY A 503 -18.90 -0.18 24.63
C GLY A 503 -18.82 0.62 25.92
N PRO A 504 -18.03 0.22 26.94
CA PRO A 504 -18.04 0.89 28.24
C PRO A 504 -17.66 2.38 28.23
N THR A 505 -16.76 2.81 27.34
CA THR A 505 -16.39 4.24 27.29
C THR A 505 -17.57 5.14 26.87
N LEU A 506 -18.56 4.61 26.15
CA LEU A 506 -19.75 5.38 25.74
C LEU A 506 -20.56 5.91 26.93
N ALA A 507 -20.50 5.26 28.09
CA ALA A 507 -21.20 5.72 29.30
C ALA A 507 -20.68 7.08 29.79
N ALA A 508 -19.40 7.41 29.53
CA ALA A 508 -18.84 8.72 29.86
C ALA A 508 -19.45 9.86 29.02
N PHE A 509 -20.07 9.53 27.89
CA PHE A 509 -20.80 10.48 27.02
C PHE A 509 -22.30 10.52 27.32
N GLY A 510 -22.74 9.95 28.45
CA GLY A 510 -24.14 9.97 28.88
C GLY A 510 -25.05 8.94 28.21
N LEU A 511 -24.48 7.97 27.47
CA LEU A 511 -25.24 6.86 26.91
C LEU A 511 -25.50 5.79 27.99
N SER A 512 -26.76 5.40 28.17
CA SER A 512 -27.16 4.29 29.05
C SER A 512 -27.30 2.98 28.28
N GLY A 513 -27.11 1.83 28.93
CA GLY A 513 -27.29 0.52 28.30
C GLY A 513 -26.20 0.16 27.30
N THR A 514 -24.97 0.60 27.55
CA THR A 514 -23.81 0.32 26.68
C THR A 514 -23.36 -1.12 26.82
N LEU A 515 -22.86 -1.72 25.74
CA LEU A 515 -22.30 -3.07 25.75
C LEU A 515 -21.08 -3.08 26.70
N GLN A 516 -21.07 -3.93 27.70
CA GLN A 516 -20.01 -3.90 28.73
C GLN A 516 -18.74 -4.63 28.31
N GLU A 517 -18.87 -5.67 27.49
CA GLU A 517 -17.75 -6.54 27.08
C GLU A 517 -17.87 -6.77 25.57
N PRO A 518 -17.53 -5.76 24.74
CA PRO A 518 -17.49 -5.92 23.30
C PRO A 518 -16.40 -6.92 22.90
N GLU A 519 -16.73 -7.83 21.98
CA GLU A 519 -15.76 -8.63 21.24
C GLU A 519 -15.75 -8.14 19.78
N ALA A 520 -14.58 -8.03 19.16
CA ALA A 520 -14.46 -7.62 17.77
C ALA A 520 -13.51 -8.53 16.99
N SER A 521 -13.88 -8.82 15.74
CA SER A 521 -13.06 -9.57 14.79
C SER A 521 -13.09 -8.95 13.40
N VAL A 522 -12.05 -9.16 12.61
CA VAL A 522 -11.97 -8.72 11.21
C VAL A 522 -11.87 -9.93 10.30
N THR A 523 -12.69 -9.93 9.25
CA THR A 523 -12.70 -10.95 8.21
C THR A 523 -12.55 -10.33 6.82
N ALA A 524 -11.97 -11.11 5.90
CA ALA A 524 -12.03 -10.88 4.46
C ALA A 524 -12.10 -12.24 3.76
N ASP A 525 -12.86 -12.34 2.68
CA ASP A 525 -12.98 -13.57 1.88
C ASP A 525 -13.34 -14.84 2.69
N GLY A 526 -14.09 -14.67 3.79
CA GLY A 526 -14.47 -15.76 4.70
C GLY A 526 -13.38 -16.20 5.69
N PHE A 527 -12.20 -15.59 5.68
CA PHE A 527 -11.12 -15.86 6.64
C PHE A 527 -11.16 -14.88 7.82
N LEU A 528 -10.99 -15.40 9.03
CA LEU A 528 -10.81 -14.61 10.26
C LEU A 528 -9.35 -14.19 10.39
N PHE A 529 -9.12 -12.88 10.41
CA PHE A 529 -7.78 -12.30 10.54
C PHE A 529 -7.45 -11.92 11.98
N ASN A 530 -8.45 -11.82 12.87
CA ASN A 530 -8.23 -11.57 14.30
C ASN A 530 -9.46 -11.94 15.16
N SER A 531 -9.32 -12.89 16.10
CA SER A 531 -10.05 -12.98 17.41
C SER A 531 -9.39 -14.07 18.26
N PRO A 532 -9.41 -14.07 19.62
CA PRO A 532 -10.04 -13.16 20.57
C PRO A 532 -9.10 -12.68 21.73
N GLY A 533 -9.08 -11.36 22.02
CA GLY A 533 -8.60 -10.79 23.29
C GLY A 533 -7.34 -9.90 23.23
N GLY A 534 -7.52 -8.57 23.33
CA GLY A 534 -6.46 -7.54 23.38
C GLY A 534 -6.32 -6.81 22.03
N GLU A 535 -6.21 -5.48 21.96
CA GLU A 535 -5.11 -4.73 22.56
C GLU A 535 -5.50 -3.35 23.11
N TRP A 536 -6.69 -3.21 23.66
CA TRP A 536 -6.92 -2.22 24.73
C TRP A 536 -7.17 -3.01 26.01
N THR A 537 -6.28 -2.85 27.01
CA THR A 537 -6.10 -3.51 28.34
C THR A 537 -4.85 -4.38 28.54
N ARG A 538 -4.00 -4.65 27.54
CA ARG A 538 -2.69 -5.27 27.81
C ARG A 538 -1.62 -4.18 28.04
N PRO A 539 -0.88 -4.18 29.17
CA PRO A 539 0.11 -3.15 29.51
C PRO A 539 1.42 -3.28 28.73
N ASN A 540 1.36 -3.75 27.48
CA ASN A 540 2.46 -3.74 26.52
C ASN A 540 2.25 -2.61 25.49
N GLY A 541 3.30 -2.24 24.76
CA GLY A 541 3.40 -1.00 23.96
C GLY A 541 2.32 -0.73 22.90
N SER A 542 1.38 -1.65 22.66
CA SER A 542 0.23 -1.46 21.76
C SER A 542 -0.74 -0.36 22.23
N SER A 543 -0.91 -0.15 23.54
CA SER A 543 -1.80 0.91 24.06
C SER A 543 -1.31 2.33 23.74
N ASP A 544 0.00 2.55 23.68
CA ASP A 544 0.60 3.83 23.28
C ASP A 544 0.45 4.08 21.78
N GLU A 545 0.64 3.04 20.96
CA GLU A 545 0.41 3.09 19.51
C GLU A 545 -1.05 3.40 19.17
N ILE A 546 -2.00 2.75 19.85
CA ILE A 546 -3.43 3.00 19.71
C ILE A 546 -3.77 4.42 20.16
N ARG A 547 -3.21 4.90 21.28
CA ARG A 547 -3.44 6.28 21.76
C ARG A 547 -2.91 7.31 20.77
N ALA A 548 -1.71 7.11 20.24
CA ALA A 548 -1.14 7.97 19.22
C ALA A 548 -1.97 7.95 17.92
N ALA A 549 -2.43 6.77 17.50
CA ALA A 549 -3.32 6.62 16.34
C ALA A 549 -4.66 7.33 16.55
N ALA A 550 -5.28 7.18 17.72
CA ALA A 550 -6.54 7.86 18.07
C ALA A 550 -6.38 9.38 18.02
N VAL A 551 -5.28 9.93 18.54
CA VAL A 551 -4.99 11.37 18.45
C VAL A 551 -4.84 11.83 17.00
N ARG A 552 -4.09 11.10 16.16
CA ARG A 552 -3.95 11.43 14.73
C ARG A 552 -5.30 11.41 14.00
N ALA A 553 -6.12 10.43 14.34
CA ALA A 553 -7.44 10.23 13.77
C ALA A 553 -8.51 11.21 14.31
N GLY A 554 -8.20 12.01 15.32
CA GLY A 554 -9.17 12.87 16.02
C GLY A 554 -10.20 12.09 16.84
N ALA A 555 -9.93 10.82 17.12
CA ALA A 555 -10.80 9.93 17.86
C ALA A 555 -10.72 10.22 19.37
N PHE A 556 -11.84 10.14 20.08
CA PHE A 556 -11.87 10.37 21.54
C PHE A 556 -11.07 9.27 22.29
N PRO A 557 -10.44 9.58 23.43
CA PRO A 557 -9.66 8.61 24.19
C PRO A 557 -10.55 7.52 24.80
N LEU A 558 -10.08 6.28 24.79
CA LEU A 558 -10.67 5.18 25.55
C LEU A 558 -10.28 5.28 27.03
N ARG A 559 -11.15 4.82 27.94
CA ARG A 559 -10.84 4.76 29.38
C ARG A 559 -9.83 3.64 29.66
N GLU A 560 -8.83 3.90 30.51
CA GLU A 560 -7.73 2.93 30.75
C GLU A 560 -8.20 1.58 31.34
N ASP A 561 -9.27 1.59 32.14
CA ASP A 561 -9.86 0.37 32.73
C ASP A 561 -11.04 -0.19 31.91
N SER A 562 -11.18 0.22 30.65
CA SER A 562 -12.30 -0.17 29.80
C SER A 562 -12.10 -1.54 29.16
N GLN A 563 -13.17 -2.32 29.03
CA GLN A 563 -13.22 -3.52 28.18
C GLN A 563 -13.49 -3.20 26.70
N ASP A 564 -13.37 -1.93 26.28
CA ASP A 564 -13.40 -1.58 24.85
C ASP A 564 -12.31 -2.34 24.09
N VAL A 565 -12.55 -2.62 22.81
CA VAL A 565 -11.55 -3.25 21.95
C VAL A 565 -11.02 -2.22 20.96
N ALA A 566 -9.70 -2.15 20.82
CA ALA A 566 -9.06 -1.38 19.77
C ALA A 566 -7.74 -2.04 19.35
N TRP A 567 -7.37 -1.87 18.08
CA TRP A 567 -6.05 -2.23 17.56
C TRP A 567 -5.74 -1.46 16.30
N VAL A 568 -4.44 -1.40 15.98
CA VAL A 568 -3.92 -0.87 14.72
C VAL A 568 -3.48 -2.04 13.85
N THR A 569 -3.79 -2.00 12.55
CA THR A 569 -3.40 -3.07 11.61
C THR A 569 -3.19 -2.54 10.20
N GLU A 570 -2.43 -3.26 9.40
CA GLU A 570 -2.27 -3.02 7.96
C GLU A 570 -3.20 -3.95 7.16
N LEU A 571 -3.94 -3.38 6.22
CA LEU A 571 -4.92 -4.06 5.40
C LEU A 571 -4.69 -3.76 3.92
N ARG A 572 -4.66 -4.82 3.09
CA ARG A 572 -4.58 -4.71 1.64
C ARG A 572 -5.85 -4.09 1.02
N PRO A 573 -5.77 -3.62 -0.23
CA PRO A 573 -6.96 -3.35 -1.04
C PRO A 573 -7.88 -4.57 -1.13
N GLY A 574 -9.18 -4.35 -0.92
CA GLY A 574 -10.21 -5.39 -0.91
C GLY A 574 -11.35 -5.07 0.04
N GLU A 575 -12.29 -6.00 0.12
CA GLU A 575 -13.47 -5.95 0.99
C GLU A 575 -13.16 -6.54 2.36
N TRP A 576 -13.52 -5.80 3.41
CA TRP A 576 -13.28 -6.17 4.79
C TRP A 576 -14.57 -6.07 5.60
N THR A 577 -14.70 -6.94 6.61
CA THR A 577 -15.84 -6.95 7.52
C THR A 577 -15.34 -6.99 8.97
N VAL A 578 -15.80 -6.03 9.77
CA VAL A 578 -15.65 -6.04 11.23
C VAL A 578 -16.93 -6.62 11.83
N LEU A 579 -16.79 -7.66 12.63
CA LEU A 579 -17.88 -8.26 13.39
C LEU A 579 -17.74 -7.87 14.85
N VAL A 580 -18.78 -7.28 15.43
CA VAL A 580 -18.85 -6.95 16.85
C VAL A 580 -19.96 -7.70 17.56
N ARG A 581 -19.57 -8.40 18.62
CA ARG A 581 -20.37 -9.34 19.39
C ARG A 581 -20.31 -9.02 20.88
N SER A 582 -21.17 -9.70 21.64
CA SER A 582 -21.14 -9.74 23.09
C SER A 582 -20.52 -11.06 23.54
N GLU A 583 -19.52 -11.00 24.44
CA GLU A 583 -18.77 -12.18 24.90
C GLU A 583 -19.63 -13.12 25.78
N PHE A 584 -20.62 -12.59 26.52
CA PHE A 584 -21.38 -13.35 27.53
C PHE A 584 -22.90 -13.11 27.53
N SER A 585 -23.54 -13.05 26.35
CA SER A 585 -25.00 -12.89 26.19
C SER A 585 -25.61 -11.59 26.74
N GLY A 586 -24.78 -10.58 27.06
CA GLY A 586 -25.25 -9.23 27.35
C GLY A 586 -25.69 -8.49 26.08
N GLU A 587 -26.71 -7.64 26.18
CA GLU A 587 -27.13 -6.76 25.09
C GLU A 587 -26.73 -5.32 25.42
N GLY A 588 -26.43 -4.52 24.39
CA GLY A 588 -26.17 -3.11 24.62
C GLY A 588 -25.74 -2.35 23.39
N VAL A 589 -25.62 -1.03 23.55
CA VAL A 589 -25.14 -0.12 22.51
C VAL A 589 -23.62 -0.23 22.39
N ALA A 590 -23.13 -0.44 21.17
CA ALA A 590 -21.72 -0.37 20.83
C ALA A 590 -21.50 0.60 19.66
N LEU A 591 -20.27 1.09 19.54
CA LEU A 591 -19.78 1.92 18.44
C LEU A 591 -18.61 1.19 17.78
N VAL A 592 -18.68 0.92 16.48
CA VAL A 592 -17.53 0.44 15.70
C VAL A 592 -16.97 1.58 14.91
N GLU A 593 -15.66 1.71 14.90
CA GLU A 593 -14.97 2.75 14.15
C GLU A 593 -13.79 2.18 13.38
N ILE A 594 -13.59 2.64 12.15
CA ILE A 594 -12.46 2.36 11.29
C ILE A 594 -11.89 3.70 10.84
N TYR A 595 -10.63 3.94 11.16
CA TYR A 595 -9.91 5.15 10.81
C TYR A 595 -8.74 4.79 9.91
N ASP A 596 -8.59 5.47 8.76
CA ASP A 596 -7.34 5.44 8.01
C ASP A 596 -6.32 6.32 8.73
N ILE A 597 -5.18 5.73 9.09
CA ILE A 597 -4.08 6.38 9.82
C ILE A 597 -2.75 6.23 9.07
N THR A 598 -2.83 5.94 7.77
CA THR A 598 -1.68 5.88 6.86
C THR A 598 -1.10 7.29 6.69
N GLU A 599 0.21 7.42 6.83
CA GLU A 599 0.92 8.70 6.68
C GLU A 599 1.17 9.08 5.21
#